data_AF-A0A9E3D757-F1
#
_entry.id   AF-A0A9E3D757-F1
#
_cell.length_a   1.000
_cell.length_b   1.000
_cell.length_c   1.000
_cell.angle_alpha   90.00
_cell.angle_beta   90.00
_cell.angle_gamma   90.00
#
_symmetry.space_group_name_H-M   'P 1'
#
loop_
_entity.id
_entity.type
_entity.pdbx_description
1 polymer ?
#
loop_
_entity_poly.entity_id
_entity_poly.type
_entity_poly.pdbx_seq_one_letter_code
_entity_poly.pdbx_strand_id
1 'polypeptide(L)' 'MGGGDKPLRFVGGVALIERVIERVRPQVETLVLNANGDPARFAGFGLPIVPDGVPDYAGPLAGV' A
#
# COMPACT_ATOMS: atom_id res chain seq x y z
N MET A 1 -3.77 0.50 16.33
CA MET A 1 -5.02 0.39 15.54
C MET A 1 -5.28 -1.08 15.18
N GLY A 2 -5.94 -1.84 16.06
CA GLY A 2 -6.95 -2.86 15.69
C GLY A 2 -6.66 -4.03 14.73
N GLY A 3 -5.42 -4.27 14.27
CA GLY A 3 -4.98 -5.60 13.87
C GLY A 3 -5.34 -6.05 12.45
N GLY A 4 -4.47 -5.75 11.50
CA GLY A 4 -4.40 -6.44 10.21
C GLY A 4 -4.11 -5.51 9.04
N ASP A 5 -3.64 -6.10 7.95
CA ASP A 5 -3.42 -5.40 6.70
C ASP A 5 -4.77 -5.07 6.04
N LYS A 6 -5.39 -3.97 6.45
CA LYS A 6 -6.55 -3.36 5.78
C LYS A 6 -6.45 -3.42 4.24
N PRO A 7 -5.33 -3.01 3.60
CA PRO A 7 -5.20 -3.10 2.14
C PRO A 7 -5.40 -4.52 1.57
N LEU A 8 -5.08 -5.58 2.33
CA LEU A 8 -5.17 -6.98 1.92
C LEU A 8 -6.52 -7.63 2.23
N ARG A 9 -7.48 -6.90 2.81
CA ARG A 9 -8.84 -7.42 3.04
C ARG A 9 -9.58 -7.55 1.71
N PHE A 10 -10.32 -8.65 1.58
CA PHE A 10 -11.16 -8.93 0.41
C PHE A 10 -12.56 -8.37 0.59
N VAL A 11 -13.06 -7.73 -0.47
CA VAL A 11 -14.47 -7.34 -0.63
C VAL A 11 -14.88 -7.89 -2.00
N GLY A 12 -15.99 -8.61 -2.11
CA GLY A 12 -16.45 -9.16 -3.39
C GLY A 12 -15.38 -9.94 -4.18
N GLY A 13 -14.54 -10.73 -3.50
CA GLY A 13 -13.53 -11.58 -4.14
C GLY A 13 -12.24 -10.90 -4.60
N VAL A 14 -12.10 -9.58 -4.44
CA VAL A 14 -10.88 -8.83 -4.82
C VAL A 14 -10.32 -8.13 -3.57
N ALA A 15 -9.00 -7.98 -3.45
CA ALA A 15 -8.40 -7.22 -2.35
C ALA A 15 -8.68 -5.71 -2.49
N LEU A 16 -8.67 -4.97 -1.38
CA LEU A 16 -8.87 -3.52 -1.42
C LEU A 16 -7.75 -2.80 -2.19
N ILE A 17 -6.49 -3.23 -2.00
CA ILE A 17 -5.34 -2.63 -2.67
C ILE A 17 -5.30 -2.91 -4.17
N GLU A 18 -5.72 -4.10 -4.61
CA GLU A 18 -5.80 -4.46 -6.03
C GLU A 18 -6.70 -3.49 -6.79
N ARG A 19 -7.87 -3.18 -6.21
CA ARG A 19 -8.80 -2.19 -6.79
C ARG A 19 -8.16 -0.82 -6.98
N VAL A 20 -7.37 -0.36 -6.00
CA VAL A 20 -6.70 0.94 -6.07
C VAL A 20 -5.62 0.90 -7.15
N ILE A 21 -4.80 -0.16 -7.17
CA ILE A 21 -3.72 -0.34 -8.16
C ILE A 21 -4.31 -0.37 -9.57
N GLU A 22 -5.32 -1.19 -9.83
CA GLU A 22 -5.96 -1.31 -11.14
C GLU A 22 -6.52 0.02 -11.65
N ARG A 23 -7.08 0.84 -10.75
CA ARG A 23 -7.63 2.14 -11.10
C ARG A 23 -6.54 3.18 -11.35
N VAL A 24 -5.49 3.21 -10.55
CA VAL A 24 -4.46 4.27 -10.61
C VAL A 24 -3.39 3.97 -11.68
N ARG A 25 -2.97 2.71 -11.83
CA ARG A 25 -1.89 2.30 -12.74
C ARG A 25 -2.00 2.84 -14.17
N PRO A 26 -3.17 2.82 -14.86
CA PRO A 26 -3.23 3.33 -16.24
C PRO A 26 -3.16 4.87 -16.34
N GLN A 27 -3.20 5.60 -15.22
CA GLN A 27 -3.24 7.07 -15.18
C GLN A 27 -1.89 7.71 -14.88
N VAL A 28 -0.86 6.92 -14.56
CA VAL A 28 0.45 7.41 -14.13
C VAL A 28 1.56 6.62 -14.81
N GLU A 29 2.70 7.26 -15.04
CA GLU A 29 3.90 6.58 -15.55
C GLU A 29 4.50 5.64 -14.51
N THR A 30 4.53 6.08 -13.24
CA THR A 30 5.11 5.33 -12.13
C THR A 30 4.14 5.27 -10.96
N LEU A 31 4.03 4.08 -10.35
CA LEU A 31 3.23 3.82 -9.16
C LEU A 31 4.11 3.14 -8.10
N VAL A 32 3.98 3.58 -6.85
CA VAL A 32 4.71 3.02 -5.69
C VAL A 32 3.72 2.76 -4.55
N LEU A 33 4.10 1.88 -3.61
CA LEU A 33 3.37 1.66 -2.36
C LEU A 33 4.16 2.26 -1.21
N ASN A 34 3.58 3.24 -0.52
CA ASN A 34 4.10 3.66 0.78
C ASN A 34 3.61 2.67 1.86
N ALA A 35 4.54 1.97 2.50
CA ALA A 35 4.22 0.99 3.55
C ALA A 35 5.41 0.77 4.50
N ASN A 36 5.11 0.68 5.80
CA ASN A 36 6.06 0.33 6.84
C ASN A 36 5.91 -1.14 7.26
N GLY A 37 6.97 -1.71 7.84
CA GLY A 37 7.04 -3.12 8.25
C GLY A 37 7.64 -4.01 7.16
N ASP A 38 7.24 -5.28 7.13
CA ASP A 38 7.76 -6.27 6.18
C ASP A 38 7.27 -5.99 4.74
N PRO A 39 8.16 -5.67 3.78
CA PRO A 39 7.79 -5.43 2.39
C PRO A 39 7.28 -6.69 1.67
N ALA A 40 7.65 -7.90 2.13
CA ALA A 40 7.29 -9.15 1.45
C ALA A 40 5.77 -9.36 1.36
N ARG A 41 5.00 -8.75 2.26
CA ARG A 41 3.52 -8.78 2.27
C ARG A 41 2.90 -8.18 1.00
N PHE A 42 3.61 -7.30 0.32
CA PHE A 42 3.15 -6.61 -0.90
C PHE A 42 3.92 -7.05 -2.16
N ALA A 43 4.84 -8.00 -2.05
CA ALA A 43 5.69 -8.43 -3.17
C ALA A 43 4.88 -8.91 -4.39
N GLY A 44 3.71 -9.51 -4.16
CA GLY A 44 2.82 -9.98 -5.23
C GLY A 44 2.28 -8.89 -6.15
N PHE A 45 2.35 -7.61 -5.75
CA PHE A 45 1.86 -6.49 -6.58
C PHE A 45 2.92 -5.95 -7.56
N GLY A 46 4.18 -6.36 -7.44
CA GLY A 46 5.27 -5.93 -8.31
C GLY A 46 5.50 -4.41 -8.32
N LEU A 47 5.19 -3.74 -7.20
CA LEU A 47 5.38 -2.30 -7.03
C LEU A 47 6.56 -2.03 -6.10
N PRO A 48 7.33 -0.95 -6.33
CA PRO A 48 8.30 -0.48 -5.35
C PRO A 48 7.62 -0.15 -4.02
N ILE A 49 8.26 -0.53 -2.92
CA ILE A 49 7.77 -0.28 -1.56
C ILE A 49 8.68 0.76 -0.90
N VAL A 50 8.09 1.86 -0.45
CA VAL A 50 8.80 2.99 0.15
C VAL A 50 8.32 3.17 1.60
N PRO A 51 9.22 3.11 2.60
CA PRO A 51 8.84 3.37 3.99
C PRO A 51 8.61 4.86 4.23
N ASP A 52 8.00 5.22 5.37
CA ASP A 52 7.86 6.61 5.78
C ASP A 52 9.24 7.26 6.00
N GLY A 53 9.37 8.54 5.66
CA GLY A 53 10.59 9.32 5.89
C GLY A 53 10.72 9.88 7.31
N VAL A 54 9.66 9.80 8.11
CA VAL A 54 9.56 10.37 9.47
C VAL A 54 9.25 9.23 10.46
N PRO A 55 9.89 9.19 11.64
CA PRO A 55 9.68 8.13 12.62
C PRO A 55 8.30 8.19 13.29
N ASP A 56 8.04 7.21 14.15
CA ASP A 56 6.93 7.18 15.12
C ASP A 56 5.50 7.18 14.55
N TYR A 57 5.33 6.77 13.28
CA TYR A 57 4.02 6.64 12.64
C TYR A 57 3.19 7.92 12.75
N ALA A 58 3.77 9.07 12.39
CA ALA A 58 3.23 10.42 12.56
C ALA A 58 1.95 10.75 11.74
N GLY A 59 1.19 9.73 11.34
CA GLY A 59 -0.04 9.84 10.57
C GLY A 59 0.19 9.85 9.05
N PRO A 60 -0.89 10.00 8.26
CA PRO A 60 -0.85 9.81 6.81
C PRO A 60 0.13 10.73 6.06
N LEU A 61 0.43 11.91 6.62
CA LEU A 61 1.38 12.85 6.01
C LEU A 61 2.83 12.35 6.07
N ALA A 62 3.15 11.36 6.91
CA ALA A 62 4.50 10.77 6.97
C ALA A 62 4.85 9.92 5.73
N GLY A 63 3.83 9.53 4.96
CA GLY A 63 3.95 8.69 3.76
C GLY A 63 3.87 9.44 2.43
N VAL A 64 3.84 10.78 2.46
CA VAL A 64 3.80 11.69 1.30
C VAL A 64 5.15 12.37 1.15
#